data_AF-A0A7U9RJ47-F1
#
_entry.id   AF-A0A7U9RJ47-F1
#
_cell.length_a   1.000
_cell.length_b   1.000
_cell.length_c   1.000
_cell.angle_alpha   90.00
_cell.angle_beta   90.00
_cell.angle_gamma   90.00
#
_symmetry.space_group_name_H-M   'P 1'
#
loop_
_entity.id
_entity.type
_entity.pdbx_description
1 polymer ?
#
loop_
_entity_poly.entity_id
_entity_poly.type
_entity_poly.pdbx_seq_one_letter_code
_entity_poly.pdbx_strand_id
1 'polypeptide(L)'
;MPKQFKTARQINKLKITEAAEKLNISQPTLSAWEGERKSPSIDKLENMADLYGVTTDFLLGRSETQNQDPKQPISPKALPAFHGRPVWSAAYGWLLVNAADRLLTFPDGHSLPFSDIIGELFISSPPFSESDLPKEPPLSHSEVHRQKEIWVEPISPDSVLRKELQGWYQVKGRFVENEYGNRFYMDTYGSKWLAFLSVTES
;
A
#
# COMPACT_ATOMS: atom_id res chain seq x y z
N MET A 1 -7.92 -12.88 -16.84
CA MET A 1 -8.03 -12.85 -15.37
C MET A 1 -9.19 -13.74 -14.97
N PRO A 2 -9.02 -14.64 -13.98
CA PRO A 2 -10.11 -15.48 -13.50
C PRO A 2 -11.16 -14.65 -12.77
N LYS A 3 -12.44 -14.98 -12.94
CA LYS A 3 -13.55 -14.27 -12.30
C LYS A 3 -13.67 -14.66 -10.83
N GLN A 4 -14.03 -13.72 -9.96
CA GLN A 4 -14.05 -13.89 -8.49
C GLN A 4 -15.45 -14.22 -7.93
N PHE A 5 -16.40 -14.66 -8.77
CA PHE A 5 -17.79 -14.91 -8.33
C PHE A 5 -17.89 -15.91 -7.17
N LYS A 6 -17.15 -17.02 -7.25
CA LYS A 6 -17.11 -18.04 -6.20
C LYS A 6 -16.52 -17.49 -4.90
N THR A 7 -15.43 -16.73 -5.02
CA THR A 7 -14.76 -16.08 -3.90
C THR A 7 -15.71 -15.11 -3.20
N ALA A 8 -16.39 -14.24 -3.95
CA ALA A 8 -17.37 -13.29 -3.42
C ALA A 8 -18.51 -13.98 -2.65
N ARG A 9 -19.01 -15.11 -3.18
CA ARG A 9 -20.02 -15.92 -2.49
C ARG A 9 -19.49 -16.52 -1.19
N GLN A 10 -18.28 -17.08 -1.22
CA GLN A 10 -17.64 -17.70 -0.05
C GLN A 10 -17.36 -16.68 1.05
N ILE A 11 -16.90 -15.48 0.69
CA ILE A 11 -16.74 -14.34 1.59
C ILE A 11 -18.08 -14.02 2.28
N ASN A 12 -19.19 -14.04 1.55
CA ASN A 12 -20.50 -13.78 2.14
C ASN A 12 -21.12 -15.00 2.86
N LYS A 13 -20.38 -16.11 2.99
CA LYS A 13 -20.83 -17.37 3.61
C LYS A 13 -22.13 -17.93 3.02
N LEU A 14 -22.44 -17.58 1.79
CA LEU A 14 -23.68 -18.03 1.14
C LEU A 14 -23.46 -19.40 0.49
N LYS A 15 -24.41 -20.31 0.69
CA LYS A 15 -24.48 -21.52 -0.12
C LYS A 15 -24.88 -21.16 -1.54
N ILE A 16 -24.51 -22.01 -2.50
CA ILE A 16 -24.84 -21.77 -3.92
C ILE A 16 -26.35 -21.71 -4.16
N THR A 17 -27.14 -22.44 -3.38
CA THR A 17 -28.62 -22.42 -3.43
C THR A 17 -29.17 -21.08 -2.92
N GLU A 18 -28.73 -20.66 -1.74
CA GLU A 18 -29.15 -19.39 -1.12
C GLU A 18 -28.75 -18.17 -1.97
N ALA A 19 -27.55 -18.17 -2.55
CA ALA A 19 -27.11 -17.11 -3.44
C ALA A 19 -27.93 -17.08 -4.74
N ALA A 20 -28.27 -18.24 -5.31
CA ALA A 20 -29.11 -18.33 -6.50
C ALA A 20 -30.53 -17.82 -6.24
N GLU A 21 -31.11 -18.17 -5.10
CA GLU A 21 -32.41 -17.68 -4.64
C GLU A 21 -32.40 -16.15 -4.47
N LYS A 22 -31.40 -15.59 -3.77
CA LYS A 22 -31.27 -14.14 -3.58
C LYS A 22 -31.07 -13.36 -4.89
N LEU A 23 -30.38 -13.95 -5.87
CA LEU A 23 -30.19 -13.36 -7.20
C LEU A 23 -31.37 -13.61 -8.17
N ASN A 24 -32.38 -14.34 -7.70
CA ASN A 24 -33.54 -14.77 -8.47
C ASN A 24 -33.11 -15.47 -9.79
N ILE A 25 -32.25 -16.48 -9.67
CA ILE A 25 -31.73 -17.32 -10.76
C ILE A 25 -31.70 -18.79 -10.34
N SER A 26 -31.53 -19.69 -11.32
CA SER A 26 -31.36 -21.12 -11.02
C SER A 26 -29.96 -21.44 -10.47
N GLN A 27 -29.86 -22.42 -9.57
CA GLN A 27 -28.57 -22.92 -9.06
C GLN A 27 -27.61 -23.36 -10.19
N PRO A 28 -28.05 -24.09 -11.25
CA PRO A 28 -27.20 -24.39 -12.39
C PRO A 28 -26.65 -23.14 -13.11
N THR A 29 -27.44 -22.06 -13.19
CA THR A 29 -27.01 -20.79 -13.79
C THR A 29 -25.85 -20.20 -12.99
N LEU A 30 -25.98 -20.11 -11.66
CA LEU A 30 -24.92 -19.57 -10.81
C LEU A 30 -23.66 -20.44 -10.86
N SER A 31 -23.81 -21.76 -10.84
CA SER A 31 -22.69 -22.70 -10.98
C SER A 31 -21.96 -22.56 -12.33
N ALA A 32 -22.70 -22.31 -13.42
CA ALA A 32 -22.12 -22.07 -14.73
C ALA A 32 -21.34 -20.74 -14.79
N TRP A 33 -21.77 -19.72 -14.06
CA TRP A 33 -21.03 -18.46 -13.93
C TRP A 33 -19.76 -18.64 -13.10
N GLU A 34 -19.86 -19.26 -11.92
CA GLU A 34 -18.70 -19.54 -11.05
C GLU A 34 -17.65 -20.44 -11.72
N GLY A 35 -18.08 -21.35 -12.60
CA GLY A 35 -17.20 -22.21 -13.40
C GLY A 35 -16.77 -21.61 -14.74
N GLU A 36 -17.03 -20.32 -14.98
CA GLU A 36 -16.67 -19.57 -16.20
C GLU A 36 -17.25 -20.12 -17.53
N ARG A 37 -18.20 -21.07 -17.46
CA ARG A 37 -18.85 -21.67 -18.64
C ARG A 37 -19.84 -20.72 -19.31
N LYS A 38 -20.41 -19.79 -18.53
CA LYS A 38 -21.33 -18.75 -19.00
C LYS A 38 -20.97 -17.41 -18.34
N SER A 39 -21.34 -16.31 -19.00
CA SER A 39 -21.23 -14.97 -18.44
C SER A 39 -22.61 -14.44 -18.02
N PRO A 40 -22.73 -13.76 -16.88
CA PRO A 40 -23.94 -13.04 -16.52
C PRO A 40 -24.19 -11.84 -17.46
N SER A 41 -25.43 -11.37 -17.52
CA SER A 41 -25.73 -10.05 -18.09
C SER A 41 -25.21 -8.93 -17.16
N ILE A 42 -25.16 -7.70 -17.67
CA ILE A 42 -24.73 -6.52 -16.89
C ILE A 42 -25.61 -6.37 -15.63
N ASP A 43 -26.93 -6.39 -15.77
CA ASP A 43 -27.85 -6.28 -14.63
C ASP A 43 -27.62 -7.38 -13.58
N LYS A 44 -27.34 -8.62 -14.03
CA LYS A 44 -27.08 -9.73 -13.10
C LYS A 44 -25.71 -9.62 -12.41
N LEU A 45 -24.74 -9.01 -13.08
CA LEU A 45 -23.44 -8.71 -12.50
C LEU A 45 -23.56 -7.61 -11.44
N GLU A 46 -24.33 -6.56 -11.70
CA GLU A 46 -24.61 -5.48 -10.73
C GLU A 46 -25.34 -6.03 -9.49
N ASN A 47 -26.42 -6.79 -9.69
CA ASN A 47 -27.13 -7.44 -8.59
C ASN A 47 -26.24 -8.36 -7.75
N MET A 48 -25.27 -9.03 -8.40
CA MET A 48 -24.29 -9.86 -7.71
C MET A 48 -23.30 -9.03 -6.90
N ALA A 49 -22.87 -7.89 -7.43
CA ALA A 49 -21.98 -6.95 -6.75
C ALA A 49 -22.67 -6.38 -5.49
N ASP A 50 -23.92 -5.96 -5.63
CA ASP A 50 -24.74 -5.45 -4.54
C ASP A 50 -25.01 -6.51 -3.48
N LEU A 51 -25.39 -7.73 -3.89
CA LEU A 51 -25.64 -8.84 -2.98
C LEU A 51 -24.42 -9.16 -2.11
N TYR A 52 -23.23 -9.15 -2.72
CA TYR A 52 -21.99 -9.51 -2.04
C TYR A 52 -21.27 -8.32 -1.39
N GLY A 53 -21.77 -7.10 -1.59
CA GLY A 53 -21.15 -5.86 -1.09
C GLY A 53 -19.75 -5.61 -1.65
N VAL A 54 -19.51 -5.99 -2.91
CA VAL A 54 -18.23 -5.83 -3.63
C VAL A 54 -18.45 -5.04 -4.92
N THR A 55 -17.38 -4.59 -5.57
CA THR A 55 -17.51 -3.93 -6.89
C THR A 55 -17.66 -4.93 -8.02
N THR A 56 -18.27 -4.51 -9.13
CA THR A 56 -18.32 -5.31 -10.37
C THR A 56 -16.92 -5.62 -10.89
N ASP A 57 -15.97 -4.70 -10.75
CA ASP A 57 -14.57 -4.93 -11.07
C ASP A 57 -13.94 -6.03 -10.22
N PHE A 58 -14.27 -6.10 -8.92
CA PHE A 58 -13.82 -7.23 -8.09
C PHE A 58 -14.34 -8.56 -8.64
N LEU A 59 -15.63 -8.64 -8.96
CA LEU A 59 -16.24 -9.85 -9.51
C LEU A 59 -15.63 -10.29 -10.84
N LEU A 60 -15.28 -9.33 -11.71
CA LEU A 60 -14.61 -9.58 -12.98
C LEU A 60 -13.12 -9.89 -12.84
N GLY A 61 -12.58 -9.90 -11.61
CA GLY A 61 -11.14 -10.08 -11.38
C GLY A 61 -10.30 -8.91 -11.87
N ARG A 62 -10.92 -7.74 -12.05
CA ARG A 62 -10.30 -6.45 -12.40
C ARG A 62 -9.95 -5.63 -11.17
N SER A 63 -10.12 -6.18 -9.97
CA SER A 63 -9.79 -5.54 -8.70
C SER A 63 -8.45 -4.81 -8.84
N GLU A 64 -8.44 -3.50 -8.57
CA GLU A 64 -7.34 -2.56 -8.79
C GLU A 64 -6.02 -2.90 -8.08
N THR A 65 -5.89 -4.06 -7.45
CA THR A 65 -4.67 -4.53 -6.81
C THR A 65 -3.45 -4.68 -7.73
N GLN A 66 -3.58 -4.58 -9.06
CA GLN A 66 -2.40 -4.51 -9.94
C GLN A 66 -1.81 -3.10 -10.11
N ASN A 67 -2.56 -2.04 -9.78
CA ASN A 67 -2.13 -0.64 -9.93
C ASN A 67 -2.37 0.21 -8.68
N GLN A 68 -2.73 -0.40 -7.55
CA GLN A 68 -2.78 0.35 -6.29
C GLN A 68 -1.35 0.66 -5.85
N ASP A 69 -1.06 1.94 -5.79
CA ASP A 69 0.20 2.46 -5.28
C ASP A 69 0.41 1.90 -3.86
N PRO A 70 1.51 1.15 -3.59
CA PRO A 70 1.79 0.64 -2.26
C PRO A 70 1.92 1.73 -1.19
N LYS A 71 2.10 3.00 -1.61
CA LYS A 71 2.08 4.17 -0.72
C LYS A 71 0.67 4.59 -0.29
N GLN A 72 -0.38 4.16 -0.98
CA GLN A 72 -1.76 4.55 -0.66
C GLN A 72 -2.42 3.59 0.34
N PRO A 73 -3.17 4.14 1.31
CA PRO A 73 -3.90 3.31 2.26
C PRO A 73 -5.09 2.62 1.58
N ILE A 74 -5.31 1.36 1.95
CA ILE A 74 -6.43 0.55 1.51
C ILE A 74 -7.72 1.12 2.13
N SER A 75 -8.66 1.49 1.26
CA SER A 75 -10.00 1.90 1.72
C SER A 75 -10.71 0.74 2.44
N PRO A 76 -11.42 0.97 3.56
CA PRO A 76 -12.17 -0.07 4.26
C PRO A 76 -13.19 -0.81 3.36
N LYS A 77 -13.76 -0.13 2.38
CA LYS A 77 -14.68 -0.75 1.39
C LYS A 77 -13.99 -1.70 0.43
N ALA A 78 -12.70 -1.50 0.20
CA ALA A 78 -11.87 -2.38 -0.64
C ALA A 78 -11.31 -3.57 0.13
N LEU A 79 -11.30 -3.53 1.47
CA LEU A 79 -10.72 -4.57 2.31
C LEU A 79 -11.27 -5.98 2.03
N PRO A 80 -12.57 -6.20 1.75
CA PRO A 80 -13.07 -7.51 1.36
C PRO A 80 -12.40 -8.10 0.11
N ALA A 81 -11.91 -7.25 -0.80
CA ALA A 81 -11.21 -7.68 -2.00
C ALA A 81 -9.84 -8.32 -1.71
N PHE A 82 -9.30 -8.11 -0.51
CA PHE A 82 -8.03 -8.66 -0.06
C PHE A 82 -8.17 -10.01 0.65
N HIS A 83 -9.34 -10.64 0.63
CA HIS A 83 -9.53 -11.95 1.29
C HIS A 83 -8.41 -12.95 0.98
N GLY A 84 -7.80 -13.50 2.04
CA GLY A 84 -6.68 -14.44 1.95
C GLY A 84 -5.34 -13.81 1.57
N ARG A 85 -5.25 -12.48 1.48
CA ARG A 85 -4.01 -11.74 1.21
C ARG A 85 -3.52 -11.04 2.49
N PRO A 86 -2.20 -10.94 2.69
CA PRO A 86 -1.65 -10.14 3.76
C PRO A 86 -1.77 -8.65 3.44
N VAL A 87 -2.00 -7.85 4.47
CA VAL A 87 -1.95 -6.39 4.47
C VAL A 87 -1.05 -5.94 5.63
N TRP A 88 -0.49 -4.76 5.53
CA TRP A 88 0.43 -4.23 6.53
C TRP A 88 -0.18 -3.03 7.26
N SER A 89 0.05 -2.93 8.57
CA SER A 89 -0.29 -1.78 9.41
C SER A 89 0.95 -1.31 10.16
N ALA A 90 1.10 0.01 10.33
CA ALA A 90 2.17 0.56 11.18
C ALA A 90 2.01 0.19 12.67
N ALA A 91 0.77 0.01 13.13
CA ALA A 91 0.50 -0.32 14.53
C ALA A 91 0.66 -1.81 14.84
N TYR A 92 0.36 -2.68 13.85
CA TYR A 92 0.21 -4.12 14.09
C TYR A 92 1.14 -5.01 13.24
N GLY A 93 1.84 -4.44 12.25
CA GLY A 93 2.63 -5.20 11.30
C GLY A 93 1.75 -5.93 10.28
N TRP A 94 2.15 -7.14 9.89
CA TRP A 94 1.45 -7.94 8.89
C TRP A 94 0.21 -8.62 9.46
N LEU A 95 -0.91 -8.47 8.77
CA LEU A 95 -2.22 -9.03 9.10
C LEU A 95 -2.77 -9.77 7.89
N LEU A 96 -3.42 -10.90 8.10
CA LEU A 96 -4.13 -11.64 7.04
C LEU A 96 -5.58 -11.20 6.98
N VAL A 97 -6.08 -10.85 5.79
CA VAL A 97 -7.47 -10.42 5.63
C VAL A 97 -8.41 -11.61 5.56
N ASN A 98 -9.26 -11.76 6.56
CA ASN A 98 -10.41 -12.67 6.55
C ASN A 98 -11.70 -11.87 6.30
N ALA A 99 -11.97 -11.58 5.02
CA ALA A 99 -13.20 -10.94 4.60
C ALA A 99 -14.47 -11.72 4.97
N ALA A 100 -14.40 -13.05 5.11
CA ALA A 100 -15.58 -13.87 5.36
C ALA A 100 -16.17 -13.65 6.76
N ASP A 101 -15.28 -13.47 7.72
CA ASP A 101 -15.62 -13.14 9.10
C ASP A 101 -15.55 -11.63 9.38
N ARG A 102 -15.11 -10.83 8.41
CA ARG A 102 -14.77 -9.40 8.57
C ARG A 102 -13.74 -9.17 9.69
N LEU A 103 -12.73 -10.05 9.73
CA LEU A 103 -11.65 -10.06 10.70
C LEU A 103 -10.29 -9.94 10.02
N LEU A 104 -9.34 -9.34 10.73
CA LEU A 104 -7.92 -9.37 10.43
C LEU A 104 -7.27 -10.37 11.38
N THR A 105 -6.55 -11.34 10.83
CA THR A 105 -5.89 -12.40 11.60
C THR A 105 -4.41 -12.09 11.73
N PHE A 106 -3.91 -12.10 12.95
CA PHE A 106 -2.51 -11.87 13.26
C PHE A 106 -1.67 -13.15 13.04
N PRO A 107 -0.34 -13.04 12.90
CA PRO A 107 0.54 -14.20 12.67
C PRO A 107 0.51 -15.26 13.78
N ASP A 108 0.19 -14.85 15.00
CA ASP A 108 0.04 -15.70 16.19
C ASP A 108 -1.39 -16.30 16.33
N GLY A 109 -2.29 -15.98 15.40
CA GLY A 109 -3.62 -16.59 15.28
C GLY A 109 -4.75 -15.83 15.97
N HIS A 110 -4.49 -14.77 16.74
CA HIS A 110 -5.59 -13.93 17.24
C HIS A 110 -6.19 -13.10 16.10
N SER A 111 -7.38 -12.52 16.33
CA SER A 111 -8.11 -11.80 15.30
C SER A 111 -8.74 -10.53 15.82
N LEU A 112 -8.86 -9.53 14.94
CA LEU A 112 -9.42 -8.20 15.23
C LEU A 112 -10.47 -7.82 14.17
N PRO A 113 -11.65 -7.31 14.56
CA PRO A 113 -12.66 -6.85 13.60
C PRO A 113 -12.18 -5.72 12.69
N PHE A 114 -12.66 -5.70 11.44
CA PHE A 114 -12.35 -4.60 10.50
C PHE A 114 -12.67 -3.21 11.04
N SER A 115 -13.68 -3.09 11.91
CA SER A 115 -14.09 -1.84 12.55
C SER A 115 -13.12 -1.32 13.61
N ASP A 116 -12.32 -2.22 14.17
CA ASP A 116 -11.52 -1.93 15.37
C ASP A 116 -10.05 -1.68 15.00
N ILE A 117 -9.73 -1.67 13.70
CA ILE A 117 -8.39 -1.38 13.22
C ILE A 117 -8.03 0.06 13.57
N ILE A 118 -6.86 0.24 14.16
CA ILE A 118 -6.28 1.55 14.43
C ILE A 118 -5.22 1.83 13.37
N GLY A 119 -5.37 2.95 12.67
CA GLY A 119 -4.46 3.39 11.62
C GLY A 119 -4.77 2.84 10.24
N GLU A 120 -3.88 3.12 9.30
CA GLU A 120 -4.03 2.79 7.89
C GLU A 120 -3.49 1.38 7.57
N LEU A 121 -4.11 0.73 6.59
CA LEU A 121 -3.68 -0.56 6.06
C LEU A 121 -3.08 -0.37 4.66
N PHE A 122 -2.04 -1.12 4.34
CA PHE A 122 -1.30 -1.01 3.09
C PHE A 122 -1.10 -2.40 2.47
N ILE A 123 -0.92 -2.46 1.15
CA ILE A 123 -0.77 -3.72 0.41
C ILE A 123 0.60 -4.35 0.67
N SER A 124 1.59 -3.51 0.92
CA SER A 124 2.89 -3.87 1.45
C SER A 124 3.19 -2.98 2.64
N SER A 125 4.23 -3.29 3.43
CA SER A 125 4.81 -2.22 4.23
C SER A 125 5.13 -1.07 3.26
N PRO A 126 4.67 0.17 3.50
CA PRO A 126 5.20 1.32 2.81
C PRO A 126 6.71 1.15 2.85
N PRO A 127 7.43 1.30 1.74
CA PRO A 127 8.88 1.29 1.81
C PRO A 127 9.24 2.35 2.86
N PHE A 128 9.67 1.92 4.04
CA PHE A 128 10.11 2.79 5.12
C PHE A 128 11.25 3.72 4.69
N SER A 129 11.71 3.58 3.44
CA SER A 129 13.00 4.04 2.97
C SER A 129 12.97 4.76 1.63
N GLU A 130 11.86 4.87 0.89
CA GLU A 130 11.86 5.75 -0.27
C GLU A 130 11.38 7.14 0.16
N SER A 131 12.35 8.01 0.47
CA SER A 131 12.17 9.42 0.16
C SER A 131 11.76 9.51 -1.31
N ASP A 132 10.88 10.45 -1.66
CA ASP A 132 10.63 10.73 -3.07
C ASP A 132 12.00 10.92 -3.73
N LEU A 133 12.28 10.12 -4.76
CA LEU A 133 13.56 10.17 -5.44
C LEU A 133 13.82 11.64 -5.80
N PRO A 134 14.97 12.20 -5.40
CA PRO A 134 15.31 13.57 -5.77
C PRO A 134 15.14 13.69 -7.28
N LYS A 135 14.27 14.62 -7.72
CA LYS A 135 13.97 14.80 -9.15
C LYS A 135 15.20 15.28 -9.92
N GLU A 136 16.19 15.81 -9.20
CA GLU A 136 17.46 16.29 -9.71
C GLU A 136 18.62 15.39 -9.25
N PRO A 137 19.66 15.22 -10.08
CA PRO A 137 20.84 14.49 -9.66
C PRO A 137 21.53 15.20 -8.49
N PRO A 138 22.08 14.45 -7.52
CA PRO A 138 22.85 15.05 -6.43
C PRO A 138 24.09 15.73 -6.98
N LEU A 139 24.55 16.75 -6.27
CA LEU A 139 25.80 17.44 -6.60
C LEU A 139 26.98 16.46 -6.63
N SER A 140 27.95 16.70 -7.50
CA SER A 140 29.24 16.02 -7.40
C SER A 140 30.03 16.52 -6.20
N HIS A 141 30.97 15.71 -5.72
CA HIS A 141 31.86 16.07 -4.60
C HIS A 141 32.59 17.41 -4.83
N SER A 142 32.98 17.70 -6.08
CA SER A 142 33.64 18.95 -6.46
C SER A 142 32.71 20.16 -6.41
N GLU A 143 31.43 19.97 -6.68
CA GLU A 143 30.43 21.03 -6.64
C GLU A 143 30.04 21.37 -5.21
N VAL A 144 29.91 20.36 -4.33
CA VAL A 144 29.66 20.56 -2.90
C VAL A 144 30.68 21.51 -2.27
N HIS A 145 31.97 21.32 -2.56
CA HIS A 145 33.03 22.19 -2.04
C HIS A 145 32.96 23.66 -2.53
N ARG A 146 32.27 23.93 -3.63
CA ARG A 146 32.13 25.29 -4.19
C ARG A 146 30.96 26.05 -3.58
N GLN A 147 30.02 25.34 -2.96
CA GLN A 147 28.85 25.96 -2.36
C GLN A 147 29.16 26.45 -0.95
N LYS A 148 28.43 27.49 -0.51
CA LYS A 148 28.46 27.94 0.89
C LYS A 148 27.46 27.17 1.74
N GLU A 149 26.33 26.81 1.14
CA GLU A 149 25.20 26.17 1.79
C GLU A 149 24.56 25.19 0.80
N ILE A 150 24.14 24.05 1.31
CA ILE A 150 23.57 22.94 0.53
C ILE A 150 22.45 22.28 1.32
N TRP A 151 21.48 21.71 0.62
CA TRP A 151 20.50 20.82 1.22
C TRP A 151 21.10 19.42 1.35
N VAL A 152 21.12 18.87 2.56
CA VAL A 152 21.65 17.53 2.84
C VAL A 152 20.50 16.55 3.01
N GLU A 153 20.60 15.41 2.32
CA GLU A 153 19.71 14.26 2.50
C GLU A 153 20.50 13.05 3.01
N PRO A 154 20.22 12.54 4.22
CA PRO A 154 20.91 11.37 4.76
C PRO A 154 20.47 10.07 4.07
N ILE A 155 21.43 9.18 3.81
CA ILE A 155 21.20 7.82 3.30
C ILE A 155 21.03 6.90 4.51
N SER A 156 19.77 6.63 4.88
CA SER A 156 19.42 5.74 5.98
C SER A 156 18.08 5.04 5.72
N PRO A 157 17.87 3.79 6.16
CA PRO A 157 16.56 3.15 6.11
C PRO A 157 15.57 3.73 7.13
N ASP A 158 16.06 4.43 8.16
CA ASP A 158 15.25 5.06 9.20
C ASP A 158 14.72 6.43 8.75
N SER A 159 13.41 6.51 8.52
CA SER A 159 12.75 7.73 8.05
C SER A 159 12.66 8.83 9.10
N VAL A 160 12.62 8.50 10.38
CA VAL A 160 12.60 9.49 11.47
C VAL A 160 13.96 10.17 11.54
N LEU A 161 15.04 9.38 11.52
CA LEU A 161 16.41 9.89 11.49
C LEU A 161 16.66 10.79 10.28
N ARG A 162 16.19 10.38 9.09
CA ARG A 162 16.33 11.22 7.89
C ARG A 162 15.61 12.55 8.04
N LYS A 163 14.36 12.54 8.52
CA LYS A 163 13.58 13.77 8.73
C LYS A 163 14.21 14.71 9.76
N GLU A 164 14.86 14.15 10.77
CA GLU A 164 15.57 14.92 11.80
C GLU A 164 16.88 15.53 11.27
N LEU A 165 17.62 14.79 10.43
CA LEU A 165 18.94 15.20 9.96
C LEU A 165 18.92 15.90 8.60
N GLN A 166 17.86 15.77 7.81
CA GLN A 166 17.74 16.48 6.53
C GLN A 166 17.57 17.98 6.76
N GLY A 167 18.10 18.79 5.85
CA GLY A 167 17.95 20.24 5.93
C GLY A 167 19.10 20.98 5.29
N TRP A 168 19.16 22.28 5.58
CA TRP A 168 20.25 23.14 5.12
C TRP A 168 21.49 23.00 6.01
N TYR A 169 22.64 22.81 5.36
CA TYR A 169 23.95 22.73 6.00
C TYR A 169 24.91 23.70 5.35
N GLN A 170 25.76 24.32 6.17
CA GLN A 170 26.87 25.14 5.70
C GLN A 170 28.06 24.25 5.37
N VAL A 171 28.66 24.50 4.20
CA VAL A 171 29.85 23.78 3.74
C VAL A 171 31.07 24.31 4.47
N LYS A 172 31.73 23.43 5.23
CA LYS A 172 33.00 23.71 5.90
C LYS A 172 34.07 22.78 5.33
N GLY A 173 35.35 23.13 5.54
CA GLY A 173 36.46 22.52 4.81
C GLY A 173 36.46 20.98 4.77
N ARG A 174 36.14 20.30 5.87
CA ARG A 174 36.10 18.82 5.95
C ARG A 174 34.71 18.22 6.14
N PHE A 175 33.71 19.03 6.44
CA PHE A 175 32.37 18.57 6.79
C PHE A 175 31.35 19.66 6.50
N VAL A 176 30.08 19.27 6.41
CA VAL A 176 28.95 20.19 6.39
C VAL A 176 28.30 20.21 7.77
N GLU A 177 27.81 21.36 8.24
CA GLU A 177 27.19 21.50 9.57
C GLU A 177 25.90 22.32 9.51
N ASN A 178 24.86 21.85 10.21
CA ASN A 178 23.59 22.58 10.37
C ASN A 178 23.58 23.41 11.66
N GLU A 179 22.51 24.18 11.88
CA GLU A 179 22.37 25.05 13.06
C GLU A 179 22.26 24.28 14.39
N TYR A 180 21.86 23.01 14.33
CA TYR A 180 21.75 22.12 15.49
C TYR A 180 23.07 21.43 15.85
N GLY A 181 24.15 21.68 15.10
CA GLY A 181 25.47 21.10 15.32
C GLY A 181 25.67 19.69 14.75
N ASN A 182 24.73 19.19 13.95
CA ASN A 182 24.89 17.92 13.23
C ASN A 182 25.92 18.09 12.11
N ARG A 183 26.78 17.08 11.93
CA ARG A 183 27.90 17.15 10.98
C ARG A 183 27.95 15.93 10.09
N PHE A 184 28.17 16.17 8.80
CA PHE A 184 28.47 15.13 7.83
C PHE A 184 29.83 15.40 7.18
N TYR A 185 30.74 14.43 7.28
CA TYR A 185 32.08 14.53 6.71
C TYR A 185 32.07 14.29 5.20
N MET A 186 32.88 15.03 4.45
CA MET A 186 32.99 14.93 2.98
C MET A 186 33.40 13.53 2.52
N ASP A 187 34.24 12.87 3.31
CA ASP A 187 34.68 11.49 3.13
C ASP A 187 33.55 10.45 3.20
N THR A 188 32.37 10.83 3.69
CA THR A 188 31.17 9.98 3.71
C THR A 188 30.12 10.36 2.66
N TYR A 189 30.43 11.34 1.80
CA TYR A 189 29.55 11.77 0.71
C TYR A 189 29.25 10.63 -0.26
N GLY A 190 27.98 10.47 -0.65
CA GLY A 190 27.52 9.38 -1.52
C GLY A 190 27.30 8.04 -0.84
N SER A 191 27.77 7.86 0.41
CA SER A 191 27.53 6.65 1.20
C SER A 191 26.58 6.87 2.38
N LYS A 192 26.70 8.01 3.07
CA LYS A 192 25.87 8.37 4.22
C LYS A 192 24.94 9.55 3.95
N TRP A 193 25.19 10.34 2.91
CA TRP A 193 24.42 11.53 2.60
C TRP A 193 24.66 12.00 1.17
N LEU A 194 23.71 12.77 0.64
CA LEU A 194 23.74 13.45 -0.66
C LEU A 194 23.45 14.94 -0.49
N ALA A 195 23.81 15.74 -1.49
CA ALA A 195 23.63 17.19 -1.48
C ALA A 195 22.89 17.71 -2.70
N PHE A 196 22.05 18.73 -2.50
CA PHE A 196 21.22 19.36 -3.53
C PHE A 196 21.24 20.89 -3.40
N LEU A 197 20.95 21.61 -4.50
CA LEU A 197 20.90 23.09 -4.55
C LEU A 197 19.52 23.67 -4.27
N SER A 198 18.46 22.88 -4.46
CA SER A 198 17.08 23.33 -4.25
C SER A 198 16.28 22.26 -3.52
N VAL A 199 15.32 22.72 -2.72
CA VAL A 199 14.25 21.88 -2.19
C VAL A 199 13.22 21.80 -3.30
N THR A 200 12.94 20.62 -3.84
CA THR A 200 11.68 20.44 -4.54
C THR A 200 10.62 20.35 -3.46
N GLU A 201 10.09 21.51 -3.04
CA GLU A 201 8.89 21.55 -2.22
C GLU A 201 7.80 20.77 -2.96
N SER A 202 7.27 19.75 -2.29
CA SER A 202 6.10 18.99 -2.73
C SER A 202 4.94 19.33 -1.80
#